data_AF-A0A937PG13-F1
#
_entry.id   AF-A0A937PG13-F1
#
_cell.length_a   1.000
_cell.length_b   1.000
_cell.length_c   1.000
_cell.angle_alpha   90.00
_cell.angle_beta   90.00
_cell.angle_gamma   90.00
#
_symmetry.space_group_name_H-M   'P 1'
#
loop_
_entity.id
_entity.type
_entity.pdbx_description
1 polymer ?
#
loop_
_entity_poly.entity_id
_entity_poly.type
_entity_poly.pdbx_seq_one_letter_code
_entity_poly.pdbx_strand_id
1 'polypeptide(L)'
;MKVKRLIKIISLLIGLLLCVAVLNLPVITKQGVNYVVSTKKVPLYLKTLGFFYRHFACKQLVSEIIKEPQTDKNRILAIFKWTHENIKQNIPKNYPIVDDHVLDIIIRRYGTPDQFQDVFTTLCSYAGFKAFWFFIEGDNARLSRTPISLVQLDGTWLVFDSYRGNYFLNDRGEIASAEDIRNDLSICSNIVNFSPFIESINYSKYLKNLDPVGKISITRGEYQIPGKRILYKIKSLLNMAYR
;
A
#
# COMPACT_ATOMS: atom_id res chain seq x y z
N MET A 1 46.71 2.62 -32.36
CA MET A 1 46.16 2.90 -31.00
C MET A 1 45.12 4.03 -30.96
N LYS A 2 45.33 5.18 -31.64
CA LYS A 2 44.41 6.33 -31.65
C LYS A 2 43.02 6.05 -32.26
N VAL A 3 42.94 5.34 -33.39
CA VAL A 3 41.67 5.00 -34.07
C VAL A 3 40.75 4.13 -33.21
N LYS A 4 41.29 3.07 -32.56
CA LYS A 4 40.51 2.21 -31.64
C LYS A 4 39.97 3.00 -30.44
N ARG A 5 40.71 3.99 -29.93
CA ARG A 5 40.27 4.87 -28.85
C ARG A 5 39.15 5.81 -29.32
N LEU A 6 39.27 6.36 -30.53
CA LEU A 6 38.25 7.24 -31.13
C LEU A 6 36.93 6.49 -31.35
N ILE A 7 36.98 5.25 -31.90
CA ILE A 7 35.78 4.42 -32.08
C ILE A 7 35.08 4.17 -30.74
N LYS A 8 35.82 3.80 -29.69
CA LYS A 8 35.25 3.60 -28.34
C LYS A 8 34.54 4.85 -27.80
N ILE A 9 35.13 6.03 -27.99
CA ILE A 9 34.54 7.31 -27.55
C ILE A 9 33.26 7.60 -28.35
N ILE A 10 33.29 7.44 -29.67
CA ILE A 10 32.11 7.65 -30.53
C ILE A 10 30.99 6.69 -30.14
N SER A 11 31.28 5.40 -29.95
CA SER A 11 30.29 4.41 -29.50
C SER A 11 29.67 4.78 -28.14
N LEU A 12 30.47 5.29 -27.20
CA LEU A 12 29.96 5.78 -25.90
C LEU A 12 29.03 6.98 -26.07
N LEU A 13 29.41 7.96 -26.89
CA LEU A 13 28.60 9.16 -27.16
C LEU A 13 27.28 8.81 -27.83
N ILE A 14 27.30 7.90 -28.82
CA ILE A 14 26.08 7.39 -29.46
C ILE A 14 25.21 6.68 -28.43
N GLY A 15 25.80 5.83 -27.59
CA GLY A 15 25.09 5.15 -26.51
C GLY A 15 24.41 6.13 -25.55
N LEU A 16 25.11 7.19 -25.14
CA LEU A 16 24.56 8.23 -24.28
C LEU A 16 23.41 8.98 -24.96
N LEU A 17 23.57 9.34 -26.24
CA LEU A 17 22.55 10.04 -27.01
C LEU A 17 21.29 9.18 -27.19
N LEU A 18 21.45 7.88 -27.45
CA LEU A 18 20.33 6.93 -27.48
C LEU A 18 19.65 6.81 -26.11
N CYS A 19 20.40 6.77 -25.01
CA CYS A 19 19.82 6.76 -23.66
C CYS A 19 19.00 8.01 -23.39
N VAL A 20 19.53 9.20 -23.74
CA VAL A 20 18.80 10.47 -23.60
C VAL A 20 17.54 10.47 -24.47
N ALA A 21 17.60 9.98 -25.70
CA ALA A 21 16.44 9.87 -26.57
C ALA A 21 15.35 8.96 -25.98
N VAL A 22 15.73 7.77 -25.49
CA VAL A 22 14.80 6.83 -24.83
C VAL A 22 14.18 7.44 -23.58
N LEU A 23 14.98 8.13 -22.76
CA LEU A 23 14.52 8.79 -21.54
C LEU A 23 13.52 9.93 -21.81
N ASN A 24 13.54 10.53 -22.99
CA ASN A 24 12.60 11.58 -23.40
C ASN A 24 11.34 11.04 -24.09
N LEU A 25 11.22 9.72 -24.30
CA LEU A 25 10.00 9.15 -24.88
C LEU A 25 8.77 9.44 -24.01
N PRO A 26 7.65 9.89 -24.61
CA PRO A 26 6.44 10.20 -23.86
C PRO A 26 5.77 8.91 -23.38
N VAL A 27 5.47 8.86 -22.09
CA VAL A 27 4.73 7.78 -21.44
C VAL A 27 3.49 8.32 -20.74
N ILE A 28 2.52 7.44 -20.54
CA ILE A 28 1.24 7.79 -19.93
C ILE A 28 1.31 7.66 -18.39
N THR A 29 0.72 8.62 -17.70
CA THR A 29 0.35 8.55 -16.28
C THR A 29 -1.13 8.92 -16.09
N LYS A 30 -1.75 8.43 -15.02
CA LYS A 30 -3.14 8.72 -14.66
C LYS A 30 -3.19 9.45 -13.33
N GLN A 31 -4.17 10.33 -13.15
CA GLN A 31 -4.47 11.00 -11.89
C GLN A 31 -5.98 11.18 -11.77
N GLY A 32 -6.55 10.71 -10.67
CA GLY A 32 -7.92 10.96 -10.27
C GLY A 32 -8.01 12.22 -9.42
N VAL A 33 -8.93 13.12 -9.75
CA VAL A 33 -9.30 14.25 -8.89
C VAL A 33 -10.82 14.29 -8.81
N ASN A 34 -11.38 14.24 -7.60
CA ASN A 34 -12.81 14.18 -7.35
C ASN A 34 -13.50 13.10 -8.20
N TYR A 35 -12.89 11.91 -8.21
CA TYR A 35 -13.34 10.73 -8.97
C TYR A 35 -13.30 10.87 -10.50
N VAL A 36 -12.76 11.98 -11.03
CA VAL A 36 -12.52 12.17 -12.46
C VAL A 36 -11.08 11.80 -12.79
N VAL A 37 -10.90 10.75 -13.58
CA VAL A 37 -9.57 10.27 -13.99
C VAL A 37 -9.10 11.00 -15.24
N SER A 38 -8.00 11.73 -15.10
CA SER A 38 -7.28 12.38 -16.20
C SER A 38 -6.04 11.58 -16.61
N THR A 39 -5.69 11.66 -17.89
CA THR A 39 -4.49 11.05 -18.45
C THR A 39 -3.51 12.14 -18.87
N LYS A 40 -2.25 12.02 -18.45
CA LYS A 40 -1.18 12.97 -18.79
C LYS A 40 -0.03 12.24 -19.47
N LYS A 41 0.57 12.88 -20.48
CA LYS A 41 1.82 12.42 -21.10
C LYS A 41 2.99 13.08 -20.37
N VAL A 42 3.95 12.28 -19.94
CA VAL A 42 5.18 12.74 -19.30
C VAL A 42 6.37 12.02 -19.93
N PRO A 43 7.55 12.65 -20.03
CA PRO A 43 8.77 11.94 -20.42
C PRO A 43 9.08 10.76 -19.48
N LEU A 44 9.68 9.69 -20.04
CA LEU A 44 10.06 8.50 -19.29
C LEU A 44 10.99 8.82 -18.10
N TYR A 45 11.90 9.79 -18.24
CA TYR A 45 12.79 10.18 -17.16
C TYR A 45 12.04 10.74 -15.95
N LEU A 46 11.01 11.58 -16.15
CA LEU A 46 10.20 12.12 -15.05
C LEU A 46 9.45 11.01 -14.33
N LYS A 47 8.88 10.06 -15.08
CA LYS A 47 8.20 8.90 -14.49
C LYS A 47 9.16 8.04 -13.66
N THR A 48 10.38 7.87 -14.15
CA THR A 48 11.44 7.08 -13.49
C THR A 48 11.94 7.76 -12.22
N LEU A 49 12.29 9.05 -12.31
CA LEU A 49 12.70 9.86 -11.16
C LEU A 49 11.60 9.89 -10.09
N GLY A 50 10.34 10.11 -10.48
CA GLY A 50 9.22 10.08 -9.57
C GLY A 50 9.05 8.72 -8.88
N PHE A 51 9.29 7.61 -9.58
CA PHE A 51 9.23 6.28 -8.97
C PHE A 51 10.31 6.07 -7.90
N PHE A 52 11.56 6.47 -8.16
CA PHE A 52 12.64 6.37 -7.18
C PHE A 52 12.48 7.35 -6.02
N TYR A 53 12.05 8.58 -6.29
CA TYR A 53 11.74 9.56 -5.23
C TYR A 53 10.73 8.98 -4.24
N ARG A 54 9.63 8.42 -4.74
CA ARG A 54 8.59 7.81 -3.89
C ARG A 54 9.10 6.60 -3.14
N HIS A 55 9.96 5.80 -3.76
CA HIS A 55 10.61 4.69 -3.09
C HIS A 55 11.44 5.13 -1.88
N PHE A 56 12.34 6.09 -2.07
CA PHE A 56 13.19 6.56 -0.99
C PHE A 56 12.41 7.31 0.09
N ALA A 57 11.40 8.09 -0.28
CA ALA A 57 10.52 8.76 0.67
C ALA A 57 9.78 7.76 1.57
N CYS A 58 9.22 6.69 1.01
CA CYS A 58 8.57 5.65 1.81
C CYS A 58 9.56 4.87 2.68
N LYS A 59 10.77 4.53 2.17
CA LYS A 59 11.81 3.89 2.99
C LYS A 59 12.22 4.75 4.18
N GLN A 60 12.47 6.04 3.94
CA GLN A 60 12.84 6.98 4.98
C GLN A 60 11.75 7.09 6.03
N LEU A 61 10.49 7.28 5.59
CA LEU A 61 9.37 7.38 6.52
C LEU A 61 9.23 6.12 7.39
N VAL A 62 9.33 4.92 6.80
CA VAL A 62 9.28 3.67 7.59
C VAL A 62 10.39 3.61 8.62
N SER A 63 11.62 4.05 8.30
CA SER A 63 12.71 4.11 9.27
C SER A 63 12.51 5.15 10.37
N GLU A 64 11.78 6.23 10.10
CA GLU A 64 11.43 7.24 11.11
C GLU A 64 10.32 6.76 12.05
N ILE A 65 9.37 5.98 11.53
CA ILE A 65 8.28 5.36 12.31
C ILE A 65 8.83 4.25 13.20
N ILE A 66 9.62 3.34 12.61
CA ILE A 66 10.20 2.19 13.30
C ILE A 66 11.55 2.61 13.89
N LYS A 67 11.52 3.19 15.09
CA LYS A 67 12.73 3.53 15.85
C LYS A 67 13.26 2.31 16.60
N GLU A 68 14.58 2.12 16.59
CA GLU A 68 15.31 1.06 17.33
C GLU A 68 14.87 -0.39 16.98
N PRO A 69 15.58 -1.42 17.45
CA PRO A 69 15.12 -2.81 17.30
C PRO A 69 13.78 -3.01 18.02
N GLN A 70 12.72 -3.22 17.24
CA GLN A 70 11.39 -3.57 17.73
C GLN A 70 11.01 -4.98 17.27
N THR A 71 10.14 -5.65 18.04
CA THR A 71 9.49 -6.89 17.58
C THR A 71 8.63 -6.60 16.34
N ASP A 72 8.46 -7.58 15.46
CA ASP A 72 7.67 -7.40 14.23
C ASP A 72 6.24 -6.95 14.50
N LYS A 73 5.61 -7.46 15.56
CA LYS A 73 4.32 -6.98 16.06
C LYS A 73 4.34 -5.47 16.38
N ASN A 74 5.36 -5.01 17.11
CA ASN A 74 5.46 -3.59 17.48
C ASN A 74 5.72 -2.70 16.26
N ARG A 75 6.48 -3.20 15.28
CA ARG A 75 6.73 -2.49 14.00
C ARG A 75 5.42 -2.27 13.23
N ILE A 76 4.59 -3.31 13.11
CA ILE A 76 3.27 -3.22 12.46
C ILE A 76 2.37 -2.23 13.22
N LEU A 77 2.32 -2.33 14.55
CA LEU A 77 1.52 -1.43 15.38
C LEU A 77 2.00 0.02 15.33
N ALA A 78 3.30 0.27 15.24
CA ALA A 78 3.86 1.61 15.07
C ALA A 78 3.43 2.23 13.75
N ILE A 79 3.47 1.47 12.66
CA ILE A 79 2.98 1.92 11.34
C ILE A 79 1.47 2.17 11.39
N PHE A 80 0.71 1.24 11.97
CA PHE A 80 -0.74 1.35 12.12
C PHE A 80 -1.13 2.63 12.86
N LYS A 81 -0.52 2.85 14.04
CA LYS A 81 -0.71 4.04 14.87
C LYS A 81 -0.35 5.30 14.10
N TRP A 82 0.83 5.31 13.46
CA TRP A 82 1.25 6.46 12.68
C TRP A 82 0.26 6.78 11.56
N THR A 83 -0.23 5.79 10.82
CA THR A 83 -1.22 6.00 9.74
C THR A 83 -2.49 6.62 10.29
N HIS A 84 -3.04 6.07 11.37
CA HIS A 84 -4.29 6.57 11.95
C HIS A 84 -4.14 8.00 12.51
N GLU A 85 -3.03 8.28 13.20
CA GLU A 85 -2.80 9.58 13.85
C GLU A 85 -2.40 10.69 12.86
N ASN A 86 -1.75 10.34 11.75
CA ASN A 86 -1.16 11.33 10.84
C ASN A 86 -1.96 11.56 9.55
N ILE A 87 -2.92 10.70 9.23
CA ILE A 87 -3.85 10.93 8.12
C ILE A 87 -5.19 11.36 8.73
N LYS A 88 -5.70 12.53 8.30
CA LYS A 88 -6.93 13.11 8.81
C LYS A 88 -8.16 12.54 8.10
N GLN A 89 -9.15 12.11 8.88
CA GLN A 89 -10.45 11.61 8.37
C GLN A 89 -11.34 12.76 7.86
N ASN A 90 -11.26 13.93 8.51
CA ASN A 90 -12.11 15.08 8.21
C ASN A 90 -11.54 15.91 7.06
N ILE A 91 -11.79 15.45 5.83
CA ILE A 91 -11.49 16.22 4.63
C ILE A 91 -12.41 17.45 4.60
N PRO A 92 -11.89 18.69 4.58
CA PRO A 92 -12.75 19.86 4.47
C PRO A 92 -13.60 19.80 3.19
N LYS A 93 -14.85 20.28 3.23
CA LYS A 93 -15.84 20.13 2.15
C LYS A 93 -15.39 20.59 0.74
N ASN A 94 -14.38 21.46 0.67
CA ASN A 94 -13.87 22.03 -0.59
C ASN A 94 -12.47 21.50 -0.97
N TYR A 95 -11.94 20.52 -0.24
CA TYR A 95 -10.62 19.95 -0.56
C TYR A 95 -10.77 18.84 -1.59
N PRO A 96 -9.86 18.77 -2.58
CA PRO A 96 -9.95 17.75 -3.61
C PRO A 96 -9.64 16.38 -3.01
N ILE A 97 -10.41 15.38 -3.43
CA ILE A 97 -10.07 13.97 -3.27
C ILE A 97 -9.15 13.61 -4.43
N VAL A 98 -7.86 13.53 -4.15
CA VAL A 98 -6.84 13.19 -5.14
C VAL A 98 -6.46 11.72 -4.99
N ASP A 99 -6.58 10.98 -6.09
CA ASP A 99 -6.17 9.58 -6.20
C ASP A 99 -5.08 9.44 -7.26
N ASP A 100 -3.85 9.32 -6.80
CA ASP A 100 -2.65 9.12 -7.60
C ASP A 100 -1.70 8.12 -6.93
N HIS A 101 -0.67 8.58 -6.23
CA HIS A 101 0.25 7.70 -5.52
C HIS A 101 0.04 7.83 -4.02
N VAL A 102 0.24 6.74 -3.29
CA VAL A 102 0.09 6.70 -1.83
C VAL A 102 0.94 7.75 -1.09
N LEU A 103 2.09 8.11 -1.66
CA LEU A 103 2.93 9.19 -1.13
C LEU A 103 2.20 10.54 -1.10
N ASP A 104 1.35 10.82 -2.08
CA ASP A 104 0.63 12.10 -2.12
C ASP A 104 -0.42 12.16 -1.01
N ILE A 105 -1.00 11.01 -0.62
CA ILE A 105 -1.85 10.86 0.59
C ILE A 105 -1.03 11.16 1.85
N ILE A 106 0.16 10.57 1.96
CA ILE A 106 1.11 10.78 3.07
C ILE A 106 1.49 12.25 3.20
N ILE A 107 1.80 12.93 2.08
CA ILE A 107 2.20 14.34 2.07
C ILE A 107 1.02 15.24 2.46
N ARG A 108 -0.18 15.01 1.90
CA ARG A 108 -1.34 15.87 2.15
C ARG A 108 -2.01 15.62 3.50
N ARG A 109 -1.75 14.48 4.15
CA ARG A 109 -2.21 14.14 5.52
C ARG A 109 -3.73 14.07 5.68
N TYR A 110 -4.46 13.74 4.62
CA TYR A 110 -5.90 13.44 4.69
C TYR A 110 -6.27 12.43 3.61
N GLY A 111 -7.34 11.65 3.80
CA GLY A 111 -7.75 10.63 2.85
C GLY A 111 -9.11 10.01 3.15
N THR A 112 -9.64 9.30 2.17
CA THR A 112 -10.84 8.46 2.31
C THR A 112 -10.51 7.14 3.03
N PRO A 113 -11.51 6.37 3.50
CA PRO A 113 -11.24 5.12 4.24
C PRO A 113 -10.31 4.13 3.52
N ASP A 114 -10.43 4.00 2.20
CA ASP A 114 -9.58 3.13 1.37
C ASP A 114 -8.15 3.68 1.25
N GLN A 115 -8.00 5.01 1.23
CA GLN A 115 -6.69 5.68 1.19
C GLN A 115 -5.89 5.47 2.48
N PHE A 116 -6.55 5.36 3.64
CA PHE A 116 -5.88 4.96 4.88
C PHE A 116 -5.33 3.53 4.78
N GLN A 117 -6.14 2.59 4.28
CA GLN A 117 -5.70 1.21 4.09
C GLN A 117 -4.54 1.11 3.10
N ASP A 118 -4.55 1.91 2.02
CA ASP A 118 -3.45 1.95 1.04
C ASP A 118 -2.15 2.48 1.65
N VAL A 119 -2.23 3.54 2.48
CA VAL A 119 -1.08 4.07 3.24
C VAL A 119 -0.54 3.00 4.19
N PHE A 120 -1.39 2.42 5.03
CA PHE A 120 -0.98 1.43 6.02
C PHE A 120 -0.30 0.22 5.38
N THR A 121 -0.95 -0.41 4.41
CA THR A 121 -0.41 -1.62 3.76
C THR A 121 0.82 -1.34 2.90
N THR A 122 0.93 -0.15 2.29
CA THR A 122 2.16 0.23 1.59
C THR A 122 3.32 0.39 2.57
N LEU A 123 3.14 1.11 3.68
CA LEU A 123 4.20 1.27 4.68
C LEU A 123 4.61 -0.07 5.31
N CYS A 124 3.65 -0.97 5.58
CA CYS A 124 3.94 -2.35 5.99
C CYS A 124 4.78 -3.10 4.95
N SER A 125 4.47 -2.94 3.65
CA SER A 125 5.26 -3.53 2.56
C SER A 125 6.69 -3.00 2.54
N TYR A 126 6.88 -1.69 2.79
CA TYR A 126 8.20 -1.07 2.90
C TYR A 126 8.97 -1.52 4.16
N ALA A 127 8.26 -1.91 5.22
CA ALA A 127 8.84 -2.53 6.42
C ALA A 127 9.15 -4.03 6.26
N GLY A 128 8.82 -4.63 5.11
CA GLY A 128 9.12 -6.03 4.80
C GLY A 128 7.99 -7.02 5.08
N PHE A 129 6.81 -6.54 5.46
CA PHE A 129 5.64 -7.39 5.70
C PHE A 129 4.81 -7.57 4.43
N LYS A 130 4.24 -8.75 4.22
CA LYS A 130 3.19 -8.88 3.20
C LYS A 130 1.93 -8.22 3.73
N ALA A 131 1.41 -7.24 2.99
CA ALA A 131 0.21 -6.52 3.41
C ALA A 131 -0.61 -6.09 2.19
N PHE A 132 -1.93 -6.21 2.30
CA PHE A 132 -2.87 -5.81 1.27
C PHE A 132 -4.18 -5.36 1.92
N TRP A 133 -5.03 -4.70 1.14
CA TRP A 133 -6.36 -4.30 1.58
C TRP A 133 -7.39 -4.62 0.51
N PHE A 134 -8.63 -4.80 0.93
CA PHE A 134 -9.77 -4.99 0.05
C PHE A 134 -11.06 -4.50 0.71
N PHE A 135 -12.11 -4.39 -0.09
CA PHE A 135 -13.44 -4.08 0.43
C PHE A 135 -14.12 -5.35 0.91
N ILE A 136 -14.55 -5.37 2.16
CA ILE A 136 -15.49 -6.37 2.68
C ILE A 136 -16.92 -5.86 2.49
N GLU A 137 -17.81 -6.78 2.14
CA GLU A 137 -19.24 -6.53 2.04
C GLU A 137 -19.91 -6.89 3.36
N GLY A 138 -20.89 -6.09 3.77
CA GLY A 138 -21.72 -6.46 4.90
C GLY A 138 -22.71 -7.58 4.55
N ASP A 139 -23.21 -8.27 5.57
CA ASP A 139 -24.12 -9.42 5.49
C ASP A 139 -25.47 -9.15 4.81
N ASN A 140 -25.76 -7.93 4.36
CA ASN A 140 -26.93 -7.62 3.56
C ASN A 140 -26.67 -6.48 2.57
N ALA A 141 -27.50 -6.41 1.53
CA ALA A 141 -27.39 -5.42 0.45
C ALA A 141 -27.53 -3.94 0.89
N ARG A 142 -27.88 -3.66 2.15
CA ARG A 142 -27.98 -2.31 2.70
C ARG A 142 -26.68 -1.82 3.34
N LEU A 143 -25.73 -2.72 3.61
CA LEU A 143 -24.43 -2.37 4.17
C LEU A 143 -23.50 -1.89 3.05
N SER A 144 -22.95 -0.68 3.23
CA SER A 144 -21.89 -0.16 2.37
C SER A 144 -20.64 -1.04 2.46
N ARG A 145 -19.88 -1.15 1.38
CA ARG A 145 -18.55 -1.78 1.41
C ARG A 145 -17.63 -0.98 2.32
N THR A 146 -16.86 -1.66 3.16
CA THR A 146 -15.84 -1.02 4.01
C THR A 146 -14.45 -1.60 3.67
N PRO A 147 -13.40 -0.78 3.56
CA PRO A 147 -12.07 -1.28 3.27
C PRO A 147 -11.39 -1.77 4.55
N ILE A 148 -10.78 -2.96 4.48
CA ILE A 148 -10.03 -3.60 5.58
C ILE A 148 -8.62 -3.92 5.09
N SER A 149 -7.63 -3.81 5.98
CA SER A 149 -6.25 -4.21 5.73
C SER A 149 -5.92 -5.53 6.40
N LEU A 150 -5.07 -6.32 5.74
CA LEU A 150 -4.47 -7.51 6.31
C LEU A 150 -2.95 -7.42 6.21
N VAL A 151 -2.28 -7.87 7.28
CA VAL A 151 -0.81 -7.95 7.36
C VAL A 151 -0.41 -9.35 7.80
N GLN A 152 0.52 -9.97 7.08
CA GLN A 152 1.01 -11.30 7.43
C GLN A 152 2.06 -11.22 8.55
N LEU A 153 1.83 -11.94 9.63
CA LEU A 153 2.78 -12.17 10.72
C LEU A 153 2.78 -13.66 11.09
N ASP A 154 3.96 -14.28 11.13
CA ASP A 154 4.13 -15.70 11.50
C ASP A 154 3.19 -16.67 10.75
N GLY A 155 2.95 -16.40 9.46
CA GLY A 155 2.08 -17.20 8.60
C GLY A 155 0.59 -16.91 8.72
N THR A 156 0.17 -16.09 9.69
CA THR A 156 -1.22 -15.68 9.91
C THR A 156 -1.52 -14.30 9.34
N TRP A 157 -2.76 -14.04 8.95
CA TRP A 157 -3.19 -12.73 8.44
C TRP A 157 -3.92 -11.94 9.52
N LEU A 158 -3.26 -10.92 10.07
CA LEU A 158 -3.81 -10.03 11.08
C LEU A 158 -4.72 -8.98 10.45
N VAL A 159 -5.82 -8.60 11.12
CA VAL A 159 -6.87 -7.73 10.56
C VAL A 159 -6.84 -6.33 11.17
N PHE A 160 -6.84 -5.29 10.33
CA PHE A 160 -6.71 -3.89 10.73
C PHE A 160 -7.66 -2.97 9.97
N ASP A 161 -8.36 -2.08 10.68
CA ASP A 161 -9.03 -0.91 10.11
C ASP A 161 -8.25 0.35 10.47
N SER A 162 -7.31 0.73 9.61
CA SER A 162 -6.45 1.91 9.82
C SER A 162 -7.19 3.24 9.76
N TYR A 163 -8.34 3.30 9.06
CA TYR A 163 -9.20 4.49 9.05
C TYR A 163 -9.76 4.74 10.44
N ARG A 164 -10.39 3.72 11.05
CA ARG A 164 -11.02 3.84 12.38
C ARG A 164 -10.06 3.65 13.54
N GLY A 165 -8.80 3.27 13.27
CA GLY A 165 -7.81 3.02 14.32
C GLY A 165 -8.05 1.70 15.07
N ASN A 166 -8.87 0.81 14.51
CA ASN A 166 -9.28 -0.44 15.13
C ASN A 166 -8.41 -1.63 14.69
N TYR A 167 -8.05 -2.45 15.67
CA TYR A 167 -7.60 -3.82 15.48
C TYR A 167 -8.22 -4.70 16.55
N PHE A 168 -8.31 -6.00 16.27
CA PHE A 168 -9.09 -6.94 17.06
C PHE A 168 -8.16 -7.76 17.95
N LEU A 169 -8.63 -8.14 19.14
CA LEU A 169 -7.89 -9.01 20.05
C LEU A 169 -8.61 -10.35 20.23
N ASN A 170 -7.85 -11.45 20.15
CA ASN A 170 -8.35 -12.76 20.54
C ASN A 170 -8.41 -12.89 22.08
N ASP A 171 -8.91 -14.03 22.57
CA ASP A 171 -9.05 -14.31 24.00
C ASP A 171 -7.71 -14.32 24.78
N ARG A 172 -6.58 -14.44 24.06
CA ARG A 172 -5.23 -14.37 24.62
C ARG A 172 -4.69 -12.93 24.71
N GLY A 173 -5.46 -11.93 24.25
CA GLY A 173 -5.02 -10.54 24.15
C GLY A 173 -4.00 -10.30 23.02
N GLU A 174 -3.89 -11.21 22.06
CA GLU A 174 -3.07 -11.06 20.87
C GLU A 174 -3.89 -10.46 19.73
N ILE A 175 -3.22 -9.84 18.75
CA ILE A 175 -3.91 -9.31 17.57
C ILE A 175 -4.57 -10.49 16.84
N ALA A 176 -5.88 -10.42 16.68
CA ALA A 176 -6.65 -11.48 16.05
C ALA A 176 -6.32 -11.57 14.57
N SER A 177 -6.12 -12.81 14.13
CA SER A 177 -6.04 -13.15 12.72
C SER A 177 -7.44 -13.21 12.10
N ALA A 178 -7.47 -13.22 10.76
CA ALA A 178 -8.68 -13.48 10.01
C ALA A 178 -9.30 -14.84 10.38
N GLU A 179 -8.47 -15.83 10.72
CA GLU A 179 -8.93 -17.15 11.18
C GLU A 179 -9.60 -17.09 12.54
N ASP A 180 -9.02 -16.35 13.49
CA ASP A 180 -9.62 -16.16 14.81
C ASP A 180 -11.02 -15.53 14.67
N ILE A 181 -11.16 -14.49 13.85
CA ILE A 181 -12.44 -13.78 13.63
C ILE A 181 -13.47 -14.68 12.93
N ARG A 182 -13.03 -15.54 12.00
CA ARG A 182 -13.93 -16.53 11.36
C ARG A 182 -14.45 -17.55 12.34
N ASN A 183 -13.60 -17.99 13.26
CA ASN A 183 -13.95 -19.03 14.25
C ASN A 183 -14.77 -18.47 15.41
N ASP A 184 -14.54 -17.21 15.78
CA ASP A 184 -15.34 -16.51 16.79
C ASP A 184 -15.58 -15.04 16.42
N LEU A 185 -16.81 -14.73 15.99
CA LEU A 185 -17.22 -13.36 15.69
C LEU A 185 -17.35 -12.47 16.92
N SER A 186 -17.37 -13.03 18.14
CA SER A 186 -17.42 -12.25 19.37
C SER A 186 -16.18 -11.35 19.53
N ILE A 187 -15.04 -11.77 18.94
CA ILE A 187 -13.79 -11.00 18.82
C ILE A 187 -14.01 -9.62 18.19
N CYS A 188 -15.02 -9.46 17.32
CA CYS A 188 -15.37 -8.16 16.75
C CYS A 188 -15.83 -7.13 17.80
N SER A 189 -16.09 -7.55 19.04
CA SER A 189 -16.39 -6.69 20.18
C SER A 189 -15.16 -6.38 21.03
N ASN A 190 -14.07 -7.16 20.88
CA ASN A 190 -12.81 -6.97 21.59
C ASN A 190 -11.83 -6.15 20.73
N ILE A 191 -12.09 -4.84 20.65
CA ILE A 191 -11.35 -3.89 19.81
C ILE A 191 -10.48 -2.99 20.67
N VAL A 192 -9.29 -2.66 20.14
CA VAL A 192 -8.42 -1.63 20.71
C VAL A 192 -8.59 -0.30 19.97
N ASN A 193 -8.56 0.78 20.77
CA ASN A 193 -8.64 2.21 20.42
C ASN A 193 -10.05 2.80 20.23
N PHE A 194 -10.99 2.16 19.53
CA PHE A 194 -12.29 2.77 19.25
C PHE A 194 -13.47 1.78 19.18
N SER A 195 -14.58 2.25 18.61
CA SER A 195 -15.90 1.63 18.63
C SER A 195 -15.96 0.29 17.87
N PRO A 196 -16.71 -0.73 18.38
CA PRO A 196 -17.03 -1.96 17.64
C PRO A 196 -18.04 -1.77 16.51
N PHE A 197 -18.38 -0.52 16.20
CA PHE A 197 -19.38 -0.16 15.19
C PHE A 197 -18.79 0.67 14.04
N ILE A 198 -19.23 0.36 12.83
CA ILE A 198 -19.11 1.20 11.64
C ILE A 198 -20.45 1.89 11.45
N GLU A 199 -20.51 3.21 11.70
CA GLU A 199 -21.72 4.05 11.54
C GLU A 199 -22.97 3.61 12.32
N SER A 200 -22.87 2.55 13.15
CA SER A 200 -23.87 1.89 14.05
C SER A 200 -23.99 0.37 13.82
N ILE A 201 -23.29 -0.19 12.82
CA ILE A 201 -23.33 -1.62 12.50
C ILE A 201 -22.09 -2.30 13.09
N ASN A 202 -22.28 -3.37 13.85
CA ASN A 202 -21.18 -4.10 14.48
C ASN A 202 -20.24 -4.74 13.43
N TYR A 203 -18.93 -4.71 13.65
CA TYR A 203 -17.93 -5.31 12.75
C TYR A 203 -18.21 -6.77 12.37
N SER A 204 -18.83 -7.56 13.26
CA SER A 204 -19.21 -8.95 12.99
C SER A 204 -20.05 -9.10 11.73
N LYS A 205 -20.89 -8.10 11.41
CA LYS A 205 -21.73 -8.08 10.20
C LYS A 205 -20.96 -7.85 8.90
N TYR A 206 -19.72 -7.38 8.98
CA TYR A 206 -18.83 -7.19 7.83
C TYR A 206 -17.79 -8.29 7.74
N LEU A 207 -17.31 -8.79 8.89
CA LEU A 207 -16.21 -9.74 8.95
C LEU A 207 -16.64 -11.21 8.91
N LYS A 208 -17.94 -11.50 8.97
CA LYS A 208 -18.48 -12.87 8.85
C LYS A 208 -17.99 -13.61 7.61
N ASN A 209 -17.88 -12.91 6.48
CA ASN A 209 -17.45 -13.48 5.21
C ASN A 209 -15.98 -13.13 4.89
N LEU A 210 -15.19 -12.83 5.91
CA LEU A 210 -13.77 -12.52 5.73
C LEU A 210 -13.04 -13.77 5.25
N ASP A 211 -12.77 -13.83 3.94
CA ASP A 211 -11.87 -14.82 3.37
C ASP A 211 -10.55 -14.15 2.99
N PRO A 212 -9.46 -14.36 3.76
CA PRO A 212 -8.16 -13.81 3.41
C PRO A 212 -7.58 -14.44 2.13
N VAL A 213 -8.22 -15.47 1.56
CA VAL A 213 -7.65 -16.32 0.53
C VAL A 213 -8.10 -15.91 -0.88
N GLY A 214 -7.36 -14.95 -1.43
CA GLY A 214 -7.01 -14.95 -2.85
C GLY A 214 -5.50 -15.17 -2.97
N LYS A 215 -5.01 -15.89 -3.99
CA LYS A 215 -3.56 -16.00 -4.28
C LYS A 215 -2.99 -14.63 -4.66
N ILE A 216 -2.73 -13.77 -3.68
CA ILE A 216 -2.10 -12.48 -3.91
C ILE A 216 -0.61 -12.75 -4.05
N SER A 217 -0.20 -12.89 -5.30
CA SER A 217 1.20 -13.07 -5.68
C SER A 217 2.04 -11.85 -5.28
N ILE A 218 1.57 -10.65 -5.59
CA ILE A 218 2.19 -9.39 -5.24
C ILE A 218 1.13 -8.40 -4.81
N THR A 219 1.36 -7.73 -3.68
CA THR A 219 0.43 -6.71 -3.17
C THR A 219 0.64 -5.37 -3.87
N ARG A 220 -0.37 -4.50 -3.88
CA ARG A 220 -0.29 -3.14 -4.44
C ARG A 220 0.90 -2.35 -3.85
N GLY A 221 1.17 -2.51 -2.55
CA GLY A 221 2.32 -1.90 -1.87
C GLY A 221 3.66 -2.42 -2.41
N GLU A 222 3.79 -3.73 -2.63
CA GLU A 222 5.00 -4.34 -3.18
C GLU A 222 5.31 -3.86 -4.62
N TYR A 223 4.28 -3.56 -5.43
CA TYR A 223 4.48 -2.95 -6.77
C TYR A 223 5.13 -1.57 -6.73
N GLN A 224 5.06 -0.87 -5.59
CA GLN A 224 5.71 0.43 -5.44
C GLN A 224 7.21 0.29 -5.13
N ILE A 225 7.72 -0.92 -4.88
CA ILE A 225 9.13 -1.17 -4.58
C ILE A 225 9.87 -1.55 -5.87
N PRO A 226 10.94 -0.83 -6.27
CA PRO A 226 11.63 -1.05 -7.54
C PRO A 226 12.08 -2.49 -7.79
N GLY A 227 12.78 -3.09 -6.82
CA GLY A 227 13.26 -4.47 -6.95
C GLY A 227 12.13 -5.49 -7.13
N LYS A 228 11.05 -5.36 -6.35
CA LYS A 228 9.86 -6.23 -6.44
C LYS A 228 9.15 -6.07 -7.77
N ARG A 229 8.98 -4.82 -8.25
CA ARG A 229 8.36 -4.51 -9.54
C ARG A 229 9.15 -5.06 -10.72
N ILE A 230 10.48 -4.93 -10.70
CA ILE A 230 11.35 -5.48 -11.74
C ILE A 230 11.25 -7.01 -11.75
N LEU A 231 11.38 -7.64 -10.57
CA LEU A 231 11.26 -9.09 -10.43
C LEU A 231 9.92 -9.60 -10.95
N TYR A 232 8.83 -8.91 -10.62
CA TYR A 232 7.51 -9.22 -11.16
C TYR A 232 7.48 -9.17 -12.69
N LYS A 233 7.99 -8.10 -13.28
CA LYS A 233 7.95 -7.92 -14.72
C LYS A 233 8.78 -8.98 -15.44
N ILE A 234 9.95 -9.34 -14.90
CA ILE A 234 10.79 -10.42 -15.42
C ILE A 234 10.04 -11.76 -15.35
N LYS A 235 9.49 -12.12 -14.19
CA LYS A 235 8.74 -13.37 -14.02
C LYS A 235 7.54 -13.46 -14.97
N SER A 236 6.80 -12.35 -15.11
CA SER A 236 5.66 -12.25 -16.04
C SER A 236 6.09 -12.44 -17.50
N LEU A 237 7.25 -11.94 -17.91
CA LEU A 237 7.79 -12.16 -19.26
C LEU A 237 8.24 -13.59 -19.49
N LEU A 238 8.65 -14.29 -18.42
CA LEU A 238 9.15 -15.67 -18.46
C LEU A 238 8.04 -16.72 -18.20
N ASN A 239 6.76 -16.32 -18.14
CA ASN A 239 5.61 -17.20 -17.80
C ASN A 239 5.80 -18.02 -16.52
N MET A 240 6.62 -17.55 -15.58
CA MET A 240 6.82 -18.23 -14.31
C MET A 240 5.66 -17.91 -13.37
N ALA A 241 4.87 -18.91 -13.02
CA ALA A 241 3.78 -18.77 -12.05
C ALA A 241 4.34 -18.33 -10.68
N TYR A 242 3.67 -17.35 -10.07
CA TYR A 242 3.95 -16.93 -8.71
C TYR A 242 3.16 -17.86 -7.77
N ARG A 243 3.88 -18.73 -7.04
CA ARG A 243 3.33 -19.44 -5.87
C ARG A 243 3.61 -18.60 -4.63
#